data_AF-A0A8T4Y5N5-F1
#
_entry.id   AF-A0A8T4Y5N5-F1
#
_cell.length_a   1.000
_cell.length_b   1.000
_cell.length_c   1.000
_cell.angle_alpha   90.00
_cell.angle_beta   90.00
_cell.angle_gamma   90.00
#
_symmetry.space_group_name_H-M   'P 1'
#
loop_
_entity.id
_entity.type
_entity.pdbx_description
1 polymer ?
#
loop_
_entity_poly.entity_id
_entity_poly.type
_entity_poly.pdbx_seq_one_letter_code
_entity_poly.pdbx_strand_id
1 'polypeptide(L)'
;MTSFSRIVVDDFLKHSKPCIQNIVDGLRSFQTYKKESVRLLNVKDGQIREIVVNKDHFFLRSSVEYSSPLLSLEEAQGIVAARLLEACGNYFCFHDLQKASKDDVDEICEMLSEPPKGKIVPFLLNTDDIEPDRYSANPLRTSIVETGQSAFPSAYVRTNDLRLDDKFVKKYDGSLISKSEEELIEHYLSMSDNSYVNFVDSVKQSCLESLSKLFNIDLCLPVLRMPLTTLKEEGIDGLLHYIIREAHKDYESIEKVYNCMGRSLKNRTTLLTVPHSKKGFGSKRAARGKIYFDGNKLKNIQVTYQTTPLYPNDIDSKDVSIAVADDQFVVDGEKILNYDYRETPSSPQFILYSLGSPEDAAIWHGIGESGASQLVKSYTSIHVACQKNDFIPNLEKYGVLQKVPLQFNLIPEKMWTHPVHGTIDTSIGSVKNPIGLARFGMRIEFLSPSEFMR
;
A
#
# COMPACT_ATOMS: atom_id res chain seq x y z
N MET A 1 -14.27 -5.04 32.40
CA MET A 1 -14.12 -4.09 31.27
C MET A 1 -14.34 -4.88 29.98
N THR A 2 -15.15 -4.40 29.04
CA THR A 2 -15.32 -5.06 27.74
C THR A 2 -13.99 -4.97 26.97
N SER A 3 -13.53 -6.08 26.39
CA SER A 3 -12.30 -6.10 25.58
C SER A 3 -12.47 -5.27 24.31
N PHE A 4 -11.37 -4.72 23.80
CA PHE A 4 -11.35 -3.97 22.55
C PHE A 4 -11.95 -4.78 21.39
N SER A 5 -11.49 -6.03 21.22
CA SER A 5 -11.96 -6.97 20.20
C SER A 5 -13.48 -7.09 20.18
N ARG A 6 -14.11 -7.29 21.33
CA ARG A 6 -15.56 -7.44 21.43
C ARG A 6 -16.30 -6.18 21.01
N ILE A 7 -15.82 -5.00 21.42
CA ILE A 7 -16.44 -3.72 21.05
C ILE A 7 -16.41 -3.53 19.52
N VAL A 8 -15.26 -3.80 18.90
CA VAL A 8 -15.12 -3.59 17.45
C VAL A 8 -15.87 -4.66 16.65
N VAL A 9 -15.90 -5.92 17.10
CA VAL A 9 -16.70 -6.98 16.45
C VAL A 9 -18.19 -6.65 16.51
N ASP A 10 -18.71 -6.25 17.67
CA ASP A 10 -20.12 -5.88 17.82
C ASP A 10 -20.51 -4.70 16.90
N ASP A 11 -19.68 -3.64 16.82
CA ASP A 11 -19.94 -2.51 15.92
C ASP A 11 -19.84 -2.93 14.44
N PHE A 12 -18.85 -3.76 14.08
CA PHE A 12 -18.60 -4.21 12.71
C PHE A 12 -19.72 -5.10 12.18
N LEU A 13 -20.17 -6.09 12.96
CA LEU A 13 -21.29 -6.97 12.58
C LEU A 13 -22.59 -6.18 12.40
N LYS A 14 -22.78 -5.13 13.20
CA LYS A 14 -23.98 -4.30 13.14
C LYS A 14 -23.99 -3.37 11.92
N HIS A 15 -22.85 -2.78 11.54
CA HIS A 15 -22.82 -1.70 10.55
C HIS A 15 -22.17 -2.07 9.22
N SER A 16 -21.35 -3.12 9.18
CA SER A 16 -20.61 -3.56 7.99
C SER A 16 -21.07 -4.92 7.47
N LYS A 17 -22.26 -5.37 7.88
CA LYS A 17 -22.90 -6.61 7.37
C LYS A 17 -22.92 -6.72 5.84
N PRO A 18 -23.22 -5.67 5.05
CA PRO A 18 -23.14 -5.76 3.58
C PRO A 18 -21.74 -6.12 3.07
N CYS A 19 -20.69 -5.63 3.73
CA CYS A 19 -19.30 -5.92 3.35
C CYS A 19 -18.94 -7.38 3.66
N ILE A 20 -19.39 -7.89 4.81
CA ILE A 20 -19.25 -9.31 5.16
C ILE A 20 -19.95 -10.19 4.13
N GLN A 21 -21.18 -9.83 3.74
CA GLN A 21 -21.93 -10.55 2.71
C GLN A 21 -21.17 -10.58 1.37
N ASN A 22 -20.64 -9.44 0.91
CA ASN A 22 -19.85 -9.37 -0.33
C ASN A 22 -18.59 -10.23 -0.26
N ILE A 23 -17.89 -10.26 0.88
CA ILE A 23 -16.75 -11.16 1.08
C ILE A 23 -17.19 -12.63 1.02
N VAL A 24 -18.26 -13.00 1.70
CA VAL A 24 -18.76 -14.39 1.71
C VAL A 24 -19.18 -14.84 0.32
N ASP A 25 -19.87 -13.99 -0.44
CA ASP A 25 -20.26 -14.30 -1.82
C ASP A 25 -19.04 -14.38 -2.75
N GLY A 26 -18.04 -13.52 -2.54
CA GLY A 26 -16.73 -13.60 -3.17
C GLY A 26 -16.03 -14.93 -2.89
N LEU A 27 -16.04 -15.41 -1.64
CA LEU A 27 -15.44 -16.68 -1.25
C LEU A 27 -16.16 -17.89 -1.83
N ARG A 28 -17.49 -17.85 -1.91
CA ARG A 28 -18.32 -18.93 -2.48
C ARG A 28 -18.16 -19.05 -3.98
N SER A 29 -17.96 -17.92 -4.66
CA SER A 29 -17.69 -17.89 -6.11
C SER A 29 -16.21 -18.05 -6.45
N PHE A 30 -15.32 -18.02 -5.46
CA PHE A 30 -13.88 -18.13 -5.67
C PHE A 30 -13.48 -19.51 -6.22
N GLN A 31 -12.91 -19.50 -7.42
CA GLN A 31 -12.36 -20.66 -8.09
C GLN A 31 -10.85 -20.73 -7.85
N THR A 32 -10.37 -21.88 -7.38
CA THR A 32 -8.93 -22.14 -7.20
C THR A 32 -8.23 -22.29 -8.54
N TYR A 33 -7.20 -21.49 -8.80
CA TYR A 33 -6.40 -21.59 -10.03
C TYR A 33 -5.18 -22.48 -9.83
N LYS A 34 -4.91 -23.34 -10.82
CA LYS A 34 -3.73 -24.21 -10.82
C LYS A 34 -2.51 -23.43 -11.32
N LYS A 35 -1.40 -23.52 -10.54
CA LYS A 35 0.03 -23.48 -10.93
C LYS A 35 0.91 -22.37 -10.34
N GLU A 36 0.39 -21.42 -9.59
CA GLU A 36 1.25 -20.35 -9.07
C GLU A 36 1.06 -20.10 -7.58
N SER A 37 2.14 -19.65 -6.95
CA SER A 37 2.19 -19.24 -5.55
C SER A 37 2.52 -17.75 -5.45
N VAL A 38 2.07 -17.14 -4.36
CA VAL A 38 2.37 -15.76 -3.98
C VAL A 38 3.50 -15.79 -2.97
N ARG A 39 4.57 -15.04 -3.24
CA ARG A 39 5.66 -14.83 -2.28
C ARG A 39 5.32 -13.63 -1.42
N LEU A 40 5.27 -13.84 -0.12
CA LEU A 40 5.09 -12.79 0.87
C LEU A 40 6.25 -12.83 1.85
N LEU A 41 6.41 -11.78 2.65
CA LEU A 41 7.45 -11.66 3.66
C LEU A 41 6.81 -11.71 5.04
N ASN A 42 7.24 -12.65 5.86
CA ASN A 42 6.98 -12.62 7.29
C ASN A 42 8.14 -11.90 7.98
N VAL A 43 7.82 -10.97 8.87
CA VAL A 43 8.80 -10.10 9.53
C VAL A 43 8.60 -10.26 11.02
N LYS A 44 9.62 -10.74 11.71
CA LYS A 44 9.54 -11.02 13.14
C LYS A 44 10.91 -10.87 13.78
N ASP A 45 10.97 -10.14 14.90
CA ASP A 45 12.21 -9.92 15.65
C ASP A 45 13.35 -9.37 14.77
N GLY A 46 13.03 -8.49 13.81
CA GLY A 46 13.98 -7.96 12.82
C GLY A 46 14.41 -8.93 11.73
N GLN A 47 13.98 -10.20 11.79
CA GLN A 47 14.23 -11.19 10.75
C GLN A 47 13.13 -11.18 9.71
N ILE A 48 13.53 -11.20 8.44
CA ILE A 48 12.62 -11.26 7.30
C ILE A 48 12.76 -12.65 6.68
N ARG A 49 11.62 -13.33 6.53
CA ARG A 49 11.54 -14.66 5.96
C ARG A 49 10.51 -14.67 4.85
N GLU A 50 10.91 -15.15 3.67
CA GLU A 50 9.97 -15.41 2.60
C GLU A 50 9.04 -16.56 3.01
N ILE A 51 7.74 -16.37 2.78
CA ILE A 51 6.72 -17.40 2.85
C ILE A 51 6.06 -17.53 1.47
N VAL A 52 5.73 -18.76 1.10
CA VAL A 52 5.12 -19.08 -0.17
C VAL A 52 3.70 -19.55 0.10
N VAL A 53 2.71 -18.79 -0.35
CA VAL A 53 1.29 -19.10 -0.18
C VAL A 53 0.72 -19.51 -1.53
N ASN A 54 0.01 -20.62 -1.59
CA ASN A 54 -0.60 -21.07 -2.84
C ASN A 54 -1.75 -20.14 -3.26
N LYS A 55 -1.94 -19.93 -4.58
CA LYS A 55 -3.05 -19.11 -5.12
C LYS A 55 -4.44 -19.78 -5.01
N ASP A 56 -4.59 -20.84 -4.23
CA ASP A 56 -5.88 -21.41 -3.84
C ASP A 56 -6.52 -20.66 -2.65
N HIS A 57 -5.84 -19.65 -2.12
CA HIS A 57 -6.33 -18.74 -1.10
C HIS A 57 -6.92 -17.47 -1.72
N PHE A 58 -7.86 -16.85 -1.00
CA PHE A 58 -8.47 -15.58 -1.33
C PHE A 58 -7.66 -14.45 -0.68
N PHE A 59 -6.96 -13.63 -1.45
CA PHE A 59 -6.06 -12.61 -0.89
C PHE A 59 -6.79 -11.31 -0.57
N LEU A 60 -6.72 -10.87 0.69
CA LEU A 60 -7.28 -9.61 1.16
C LEU A 60 -6.18 -8.60 1.46
N ARG A 61 -6.07 -7.56 0.64
CA ARG A 61 -5.07 -6.51 0.81
C ARG A 61 -5.52 -5.47 1.84
N SER A 62 -4.62 -5.15 2.76
CA SER A 62 -4.56 -3.84 3.41
C SER A 62 -3.27 -3.10 2.99
N SER A 63 -3.13 -1.83 3.34
CA SER A 63 -2.02 -0.99 2.87
C SER A 63 -1.16 -0.53 4.03
N VAL A 64 0.13 -0.37 3.79
CA VAL A 64 1.00 0.50 4.58
C VAL A 64 1.94 1.23 3.62
N GLU A 65 2.57 2.31 4.05
CA GLU A 65 3.55 3.02 3.23
C GLU A 65 4.99 2.95 3.78
N TYR A 66 5.98 2.93 2.89
CA TYR A 66 7.39 3.07 3.26
C TYR A 66 7.82 4.53 3.52
N SER A 67 6.94 5.50 3.30
CA SER A 67 7.23 6.92 3.48
C SER A 67 7.61 7.28 4.93
N SER A 68 7.19 6.48 5.91
CA SER A 68 7.56 6.64 7.33
C SER A 68 7.68 5.28 8.04
N PRO A 69 8.61 5.13 9.00
CA PRO A 69 8.65 3.95 9.89
C PRO A 69 7.49 3.91 10.89
N LEU A 70 6.81 5.04 11.14
CA LEU A 70 5.70 5.13 12.08
C LEU A 70 4.45 4.45 11.50
N LEU A 71 3.70 3.77 12.37
CA LEU A 71 2.41 3.16 12.02
C LEU A 71 1.29 4.18 12.33
N SER A 72 0.71 4.75 11.28
CA SER A 72 -0.37 5.74 11.43
C SER A 72 -1.65 5.12 12.01
N LEU A 73 -2.56 5.97 12.52
CA LEU A 73 -3.88 5.52 12.96
C LEU A 73 -4.70 4.95 11.81
N GLU A 74 -4.61 5.57 10.63
CA GLU A 74 -5.25 5.10 9.41
C GLU A 74 -4.79 3.68 9.06
N GLU A 75 -3.48 3.45 8.99
CA GLU A 75 -2.91 2.13 8.68
C GLU A 75 -3.34 1.08 9.73
N ALA A 76 -3.23 1.41 11.02
CA ALA A 76 -3.62 0.50 12.09
C ALA A 76 -5.10 0.12 12.02
N GLN A 77 -5.99 1.09 11.75
CA GLN A 77 -7.42 0.84 11.59
C GLN A 77 -7.70 -0.05 10.37
N GLY A 78 -7.04 0.22 9.24
CA GLY A 78 -7.16 -0.58 8.02
C GLY A 78 -6.71 -2.03 8.21
N ILE A 79 -5.70 -2.27 9.04
CA ILE A 79 -5.24 -3.63 9.38
C ILE A 79 -6.26 -4.35 10.26
N VAL A 80 -6.84 -3.66 11.26
CA VAL A 80 -7.93 -4.21 12.08
C VAL A 80 -9.14 -4.55 11.20
N ALA A 81 -9.51 -3.68 10.25
CA ALA A 81 -10.59 -3.95 9.30
C ALA A 81 -10.32 -5.19 8.43
N ALA A 82 -9.07 -5.39 8.01
CA ALA A 82 -8.66 -6.60 7.28
C ALA A 82 -8.82 -7.87 8.11
N ARG A 83 -8.43 -7.84 9.39
CA ARG A 83 -8.63 -8.97 10.30
C ARG A 83 -10.10 -9.25 10.55
N LEU A 84 -10.94 -8.22 10.69
CA LEU A 84 -12.38 -8.39 10.89
C LEU A 84 -13.07 -8.99 9.65
N LEU A 85 -12.74 -8.52 8.45
CA LEU A 85 -13.25 -9.10 7.21
C LEU A 85 -12.79 -10.55 7.02
N GLU A 86 -11.53 -10.85 7.35
CA GLU A 86 -11.00 -12.21 7.33
C GLU A 86 -11.81 -13.13 8.27
N ALA A 87 -11.92 -12.75 9.54
CA ALA A 87 -12.52 -13.63 10.55
C ALA A 87 -14.02 -13.81 10.27
N CYS A 88 -14.73 -12.71 9.99
CA CYS A 88 -16.15 -12.76 9.64
C CYS A 88 -16.37 -13.53 8.32
N GLY A 89 -15.52 -13.30 7.31
CA GLY A 89 -15.63 -13.97 6.02
C GLY A 89 -15.46 -15.49 6.12
N ASN A 90 -14.41 -15.94 6.84
CA ASN A 90 -14.17 -17.36 7.08
C ASN A 90 -15.29 -17.97 7.94
N TYR A 91 -15.77 -17.26 8.98
CA TYR A 91 -16.84 -17.73 9.85
C TYR A 91 -18.19 -17.88 9.11
N PHE A 92 -18.68 -16.80 8.48
CA PHE A 92 -19.98 -16.78 7.81
C PHE A 92 -19.96 -17.44 6.42
N CYS A 93 -18.82 -17.94 5.96
CA CYS A 93 -18.81 -18.86 4.83
C CYS A 93 -19.57 -20.16 5.16
N PHE A 94 -19.55 -20.59 6.43
CA PHE A 94 -20.17 -21.83 6.92
C PHE A 94 -21.39 -21.59 7.82
N HIS A 95 -21.61 -20.36 8.29
CA HIS A 95 -22.70 -19.98 9.20
C HIS A 95 -23.66 -18.96 8.57
N ASP A 96 -24.86 -18.83 9.14
CA ASP A 96 -25.85 -17.86 8.66
C ASP A 96 -25.57 -16.44 9.19
N LEU A 97 -25.53 -15.46 8.28
CA LEU A 97 -25.26 -14.04 8.59
C LEU A 97 -26.52 -13.28 9.05
N GLN A 98 -27.71 -13.91 9.07
CA GLN A 98 -28.96 -13.18 9.34
C GLN A 98 -28.96 -12.46 10.69
N LYS A 99 -28.49 -13.09 11.77
CA LYS A 99 -28.36 -12.44 13.08
C LYS A 99 -27.26 -13.10 13.92
N ALA A 100 -26.12 -12.42 14.03
CA ALA A 100 -25.04 -12.88 14.88
C ALA A 100 -25.50 -13.00 16.34
N SER A 101 -25.31 -14.17 16.93
CA SER A 101 -25.55 -14.47 18.33
C SER A 101 -24.40 -13.96 19.20
N LYS A 102 -24.53 -14.07 20.53
CA LYS A 102 -23.40 -13.79 21.44
C LYS A 102 -22.28 -14.81 21.26
N ASP A 103 -22.63 -16.06 21.01
CA ASP A 103 -21.66 -17.14 20.83
C ASP A 103 -20.87 -16.92 19.54
N ASP A 104 -21.53 -16.42 18.47
CA ASP A 104 -20.87 -16.05 17.21
C ASP A 104 -19.83 -14.93 17.42
N VAL A 105 -20.17 -13.93 18.25
CA VAL A 105 -19.24 -12.84 18.60
C VAL A 105 -18.04 -13.39 19.39
N ASP A 106 -18.28 -14.30 20.33
CA ASP A 106 -17.23 -14.89 21.14
C ASP A 106 -16.28 -15.77 20.30
N GLU A 107 -16.81 -16.56 19.35
CA GLU A 107 -16.01 -17.37 18.41
C GLU A 107 -15.21 -16.49 17.43
N ILE A 108 -15.81 -15.43 16.87
CA ILE A 108 -15.09 -14.48 16.03
C ILE A 108 -13.97 -13.78 16.81
N CYS A 109 -14.21 -13.43 18.09
CA CYS A 109 -13.17 -12.85 18.95
C CYS A 109 -12.02 -13.85 19.20
N GLU A 110 -12.32 -15.13 19.35
CA GLU A 110 -11.32 -16.20 19.47
C GLU A 110 -10.50 -16.32 18.18
N MET A 111 -11.16 -16.41 17.02
CA MET A 111 -10.49 -16.43 15.71
C MET A 111 -9.57 -15.23 15.49
N LEU A 112 -10.01 -14.03 15.91
CA LEU A 112 -9.21 -12.81 15.81
C LEU A 112 -7.97 -12.82 16.69
N SER A 113 -8.01 -13.51 17.84
CA SER A 113 -6.89 -13.59 18.78
C SER A 113 -5.75 -14.48 18.29
N GLU A 114 -6.01 -15.29 17.25
CA GLU A 114 -5.04 -16.14 16.60
C GLU A 114 -4.57 -15.54 15.25
N PRO A 115 -3.39 -15.96 14.75
CA PRO A 115 -2.98 -15.66 13.38
C PRO A 115 -4.08 -16.06 12.38
N PRO A 116 -4.24 -15.34 11.25
CA PRO A 116 -5.24 -15.66 10.24
C PRO A 116 -5.23 -17.15 9.84
N LYS A 117 -6.41 -17.78 9.83
CA LYS A 117 -6.60 -19.19 9.49
C LYS A 117 -7.81 -19.33 8.58
N GLY A 118 -7.67 -20.08 7.48
CA GLY A 118 -8.78 -20.39 6.58
C GLY A 118 -8.48 -20.00 5.14
N LYS A 119 -9.54 -19.67 4.39
CA LYS A 119 -9.45 -19.43 2.95
C LYS A 119 -8.98 -18.02 2.63
N ILE A 120 -9.31 -17.03 3.47
CA ILE A 120 -8.82 -15.65 3.32
C ILE A 120 -7.40 -15.54 3.87
N VAL A 121 -6.47 -15.02 3.06
CA VAL A 121 -5.12 -14.63 3.49
C VAL A 121 -5.03 -13.11 3.45
N PRO A 122 -5.11 -12.43 4.60
CA PRO A 122 -4.87 -10.99 4.66
C PRO A 122 -3.36 -10.71 4.57
N PHE A 123 -2.99 -9.65 3.84
CA PHE A 123 -1.60 -9.22 3.69
C PHE A 123 -1.50 -7.70 3.60
N LEU A 124 -0.30 -7.17 3.87
CA LEU A 124 0.03 -5.75 3.71
C LEU A 124 0.70 -5.53 2.37
N LEU A 125 0.10 -4.77 1.48
CA LEU A 125 0.82 -4.22 0.33
C LEU A 125 1.56 -2.97 0.79
N ASN A 126 2.88 -2.98 0.65
CA ASN A 126 3.71 -1.81 0.92
C ASN A 126 4.38 -1.33 -0.37
N THR A 127 4.18 -0.05 -0.70
CA THR A 127 4.69 0.53 -1.94
C THR A 127 6.12 1.04 -1.76
N ASP A 128 7.09 0.34 -2.33
CA ASP A 128 8.52 0.63 -2.16
C ASP A 128 9.10 1.65 -3.16
N ASP A 129 8.26 2.14 -4.07
CA ASP A 129 8.63 3.09 -5.13
C ASP A 129 8.36 4.57 -4.81
N ILE A 130 7.88 4.86 -3.60
CA ILE A 130 7.63 6.20 -3.08
C ILE A 130 8.87 6.75 -2.36
N GLU A 131 8.95 8.08 -2.24
CA GLU A 131 10.00 8.75 -1.50
C GLU A 131 9.93 8.43 0.00
N PRO A 132 11.09 8.23 0.66
CA PRO A 132 11.11 8.32 2.11
C PRO A 132 10.70 9.75 2.51
N ASP A 133 9.93 9.88 3.58
CA ASP A 133 9.44 11.15 4.11
C ASP A 133 8.53 11.97 3.18
N ARG A 134 7.70 11.26 2.40
CA ARG A 134 6.72 11.86 1.50
C ARG A 134 5.80 12.90 2.15
N TYR A 135 5.43 12.71 3.42
CA TYR A 135 4.49 13.55 4.17
C TYR A 135 5.11 14.32 5.34
N SER A 136 6.43 14.52 5.36
CA SER A 136 7.16 15.23 6.45
C SER A 136 6.95 14.71 7.87
N ALA A 137 6.40 13.50 8.01
CA ALA A 137 6.14 12.81 9.26
C ALA A 137 7.21 11.76 9.60
N ASN A 138 8.27 11.65 8.78
CA ASN A 138 9.33 10.69 9.02
C ASN A 138 10.37 11.29 10.00
N PRO A 139 10.61 10.63 11.16
CA PRO A 139 11.55 11.13 12.16
C PRO A 139 13.01 11.05 11.70
N LEU A 140 13.30 10.51 10.51
CA LEU A 140 14.66 10.41 9.93
C LEU A 140 14.92 11.47 8.85
N ARG A 141 13.95 12.33 8.57
CA ARG A 141 13.93 13.25 7.43
C ARG A 141 15.22 14.04 7.20
N THR A 142 15.79 14.60 8.27
CA THR A 142 17.01 15.41 8.16
C THR A 142 18.18 14.56 7.71
N SER A 143 18.36 13.37 8.31
CA SER A 143 19.45 12.46 7.91
C SER A 143 19.26 11.89 6.50
N ILE A 144 18.02 11.66 6.06
CA ILE A 144 17.71 11.24 4.68
C ILE A 144 18.13 12.33 3.67
N VAL A 145 17.90 13.60 3.99
CA VAL A 145 18.33 14.73 3.16
C VAL A 145 19.86 14.87 3.19
N GLU A 146 20.48 14.82 4.37
CA GLU A 146 21.93 14.97 4.53
C GLU A 146 22.74 13.86 3.86
N THR A 147 22.21 12.63 3.82
CA THR A 147 22.81 11.51 3.11
C THR A 147 22.55 11.53 1.60
N GLY A 148 21.79 12.51 1.09
CA GLY A 148 21.49 12.68 -0.33
C GLY A 148 20.45 11.70 -0.88
N GLN A 149 19.69 11.02 -0.01
CA GLN A 149 18.77 9.94 -0.37
C GLN A 149 17.30 10.40 -0.46
N SER A 150 17.00 11.67 -0.19
CA SER A 150 15.63 12.23 -0.15
C SER A 150 14.81 12.14 -1.43
N ALA A 151 15.46 11.94 -2.59
CA ALA A 151 14.78 11.73 -3.87
C ALA A 151 14.87 10.29 -4.39
N PHE A 152 15.38 9.35 -3.58
CA PHE A 152 15.43 7.93 -3.94
C PHE A 152 14.07 7.28 -3.68
N PRO A 153 13.69 6.24 -4.43
CA PRO A 153 12.60 5.37 -3.99
C PRO A 153 13.02 4.65 -2.70
N SER A 154 12.06 4.40 -1.82
CA SER A 154 12.31 3.77 -0.51
C SER A 154 13.07 2.45 -0.60
N ALA A 155 12.84 1.66 -1.66
CA ALA A 155 13.57 0.42 -1.95
C ALA A 155 15.11 0.58 -2.04
N TYR A 156 15.60 1.79 -2.36
CA TYR A 156 17.02 2.08 -2.56
C TYR A 156 17.66 2.85 -1.42
N VAL A 157 16.86 3.31 -0.46
CA VAL A 157 17.37 4.03 0.70
C VAL A 157 18.13 3.06 1.61
N ARG A 158 19.28 3.54 2.07
CA ARG A 158 20.24 2.85 2.94
C ARG A 158 20.15 3.44 4.33
N THR A 159 20.15 2.59 5.35
CA THR A 159 20.01 3.01 6.76
C THR A 159 21.31 3.45 7.39
N ASN A 160 22.47 3.14 6.77
CA ASN A 160 23.75 3.67 7.22
C ASN A 160 23.69 5.20 7.26
N ASP A 161 24.21 5.77 8.34
CA ASP A 161 24.25 7.21 8.61
C ASP A 161 22.88 7.90 8.77
N LEU A 162 21.76 7.14 8.68
CA LEU A 162 20.46 7.64 9.09
C LEU A 162 20.38 7.70 10.62
N ARG A 163 19.75 8.76 11.12
CA ARG A 163 19.55 9.01 12.54
C ARG A 163 18.27 9.78 12.78
N LEU A 164 17.74 9.67 13.99
CA LEU A 164 16.61 10.47 14.42
C LEU A 164 16.94 11.97 14.33
N ASP A 165 15.95 12.74 13.91
CA ASP A 165 15.96 14.19 13.92
C ASP A 165 15.50 14.68 15.31
N ASP A 166 16.47 15.07 16.16
CA ASP A 166 16.21 15.61 17.50
C ASP A 166 15.21 16.78 17.49
N LYS A 167 15.20 17.59 16.43
CA LYS A 167 14.26 18.71 16.31
C LYS A 167 12.85 18.21 16.01
N PHE A 168 12.71 17.19 15.17
CA PHE A 168 11.43 16.52 14.93
C PHE A 168 10.90 15.90 16.22
N VAL A 169 11.72 15.09 16.90
CA VAL A 169 11.34 14.40 18.14
C VAL A 169 10.89 15.42 19.18
N LYS A 170 11.69 16.48 19.41
CA LYS A 170 11.35 17.53 20.38
C LYS A 170 10.07 18.29 20.01
N LYS A 171 9.81 18.51 18.71
CA LYS A 171 8.64 19.26 18.23
C LYS A 171 7.36 18.43 18.31
N TYR A 172 7.44 17.13 18.06
CA TYR A 172 6.29 16.26 17.84
C TYR A 172 6.14 15.12 18.85
N ASP A 173 6.85 15.18 19.98
CA ASP A 173 6.68 14.25 21.09
C ASP A 173 5.22 14.24 21.59
N GLY A 174 4.64 13.05 21.62
CA GLY A 174 3.25 12.81 21.99
C GLY A 174 2.22 13.22 20.94
N SER A 175 2.66 13.64 19.74
CA SER A 175 1.76 14.04 18.65
C SER A 175 1.96 13.24 17.35
N LEU A 176 3.19 13.18 16.82
CA LEU A 176 3.51 12.30 15.68
C LEU A 176 4.30 11.07 16.12
N ILE A 177 5.06 11.18 17.21
CA ILE A 177 5.94 10.13 17.71
C ILE A 177 5.86 10.06 19.23
N SER A 178 5.94 8.86 19.79
CA SER A 178 6.09 8.63 21.23
C SER A 178 7.53 8.26 21.59
N LYS A 179 7.90 8.40 22.87
CA LYS A 179 9.21 7.99 23.37
C LYS A 179 9.51 6.49 23.13
N SER A 180 8.51 5.62 23.26
CA SER A 180 8.68 4.19 22.97
C SER A 180 8.98 3.92 21.50
N GLU A 181 8.43 4.72 20.59
CA GLU A 181 8.69 4.58 19.15
C GLU A 181 10.05 5.13 18.76
N GLU A 182 10.51 6.19 19.42
CA GLU A 182 11.87 6.70 19.30
C GLU A 182 12.89 5.58 19.58
N GLU A 183 12.76 4.92 20.74
CA GLU A 183 13.62 3.81 21.16
C GLU A 183 13.54 2.62 20.19
N LEU A 184 12.33 2.30 19.71
CA LEU A 184 12.11 1.23 18.75
C LEU A 184 12.78 1.50 17.40
N ILE A 185 12.71 2.75 16.93
CA ILE A 185 13.33 3.20 15.69
C ILE A 185 14.85 3.12 15.81
N GLU A 186 15.44 3.64 16.89
CA GLU A 186 16.90 3.53 17.12
C GLU A 186 17.36 2.09 17.15
N HIS A 187 16.62 1.23 17.84
CA HIS A 187 16.91 -0.19 17.93
C HIS A 187 16.97 -0.83 16.53
N TYR A 188 15.92 -0.69 15.71
CA TYR A 188 15.89 -1.32 14.39
C TYR A 188 16.80 -0.64 13.37
N LEU A 189 17.06 0.65 13.46
CA LEU A 189 18.04 1.33 12.61
C LEU A 189 19.42 0.64 12.70
N SER A 190 19.81 0.21 13.90
CA SER A 190 21.09 -0.48 14.14
C SER A 190 21.16 -1.92 13.62
N MET A 191 20.02 -2.54 13.29
CA MET A 191 19.93 -3.98 12.97
C MET A 191 19.49 -4.30 11.53
N SER A 192 19.17 -3.29 10.71
CA SER A 192 18.41 -3.51 9.46
C SER A 192 19.26 -3.81 8.21
N ASP A 193 20.46 -4.34 8.37
CA ASP A 193 21.37 -4.73 7.26
C ASP A 193 21.48 -3.70 6.14
N ASN A 194 21.51 -2.41 6.50
CA ASN A 194 21.57 -1.29 5.56
C ASN A 194 20.40 -1.25 4.53
N SER A 195 19.21 -1.68 4.92
CA SER A 195 18.00 -1.69 4.10
C SER A 195 16.87 -0.93 4.78
N TYR A 196 16.46 0.20 4.18
CA TYR A 196 15.40 1.05 4.74
C TYR A 196 14.04 0.36 4.74
N VAL A 197 13.70 -0.41 3.71
CA VAL A 197 12.44 -1.17 3.67
C VAL A 197 12.42 -2.29 4.72
N ASN A 198 13.56 -2.93 5.02
CA ASN A 198 13.65 -3.92 6.10
C ASN A 198 13.46 -3.26 7.47
N PHE A 199 14.06 -2.08 7.64
CA PHE A 199 13.91 -1.25 8.82
C PHE A 199 12.44 -0.88 9.07
N VAL A 200 11.77 -0.28 8.08
CA VAL A 200 10.37 0.15 8.22
C VAL A 200 9.46 -1.05 8.50
N ASP A 201 9.66 -2.17 7.79
CA ASP A 201 8.87 -3.38 8.03
C ASP A 201 9.04 -3.88 9.47
N SER A 202 10.28 -3.90 9.99
CA SER A 202 10.57 -4.36 11.35
C SER A 202 9.93 -3.47 12.41
N VAL A 203 10.02 -2.15 12.25
CA VAL A 203 9.40 -1.17 13.15
C VAL A 203 7.87 -1.34 13.14
N LYS A 204 7.24 -1.32 11.96
CA LYS A 204 5.78 -1.43 11.84
C LYS A 204 5.27 -2.74 12.41
N GLN A 205 5.96 -3.86 12.17
CA GLN A 205 5.54 -5.17 12.67
C GLN A 205 5.70 -5.27 14.20
N SER A 206 6.77 -4.70 14.78
CA SER A 206 6.89 -4.63 16.24
C SER A 206 5.82 -3.74 16.89
N CYS A 207 5.42 -2.65 16.22
CA CYS A 207 4.25 -1.86 16.63
C CYS A 207 2.96 -2.69 16.56
N LEU A 208 2.74 -3.46 15.48
CA LEU A 208 1.58 -4.34 15.33
C LEU A 208 1.55 -5.45 16.40
N GLU A 209 2.69 -6.07 16.72
CA GLU A 209 2.77 -7.07 17.80
C GLU A 209 2.35 -6.50 19.16
N SER A 210 2.74 -5.26 19.44
CA SER A 210 2.37 -4.56 20.67
C SER A 210 0.87 -4.25 20.70
N LEU A 211 0.32 -3.78 19.58
CA LEU A 211 -1.12 -3.54 19.42
C LEU A 211 -1.92 -4.83 19.47
N SER A 212 -1.39 -5.96 18.98
CA SER A 212 -2.07 -7.23 19.01
C SER A 212 -2.39 -7.70 20.43
N LYS A 213 -1.41 -7.55 21.33
CA LYS A 213 -1.58 -7.84 22.76
C LYS A 213 -2.61 -6.89 23.38
N LEU A 214 -2.57 -5.61 23.00
CA LEU A 214 -3.47 -4.59 23.56
C LEU A 214 -4.92 -4.77 23.10
N PHE A 215 -5.13 -5.10 21.82
CA PHE A 215 -6.45 -5.22 21.20
C PHE A 215 -7.04 -6.63 21.32
N ASN A 216 -6.22 -7.62 21.68
CA ASN A 216 -6.55 -9.04 21.63
C ASN A 216 -7.01 -9.46 20.22
N ILE A 217 -6.25 -9.01 19.22
CA ILE A 217 -6.41 -9.34 17.79
C ILE A 217 -5.01 -9.55 17.24
N ASP A 218 -4.70 -10.67 16.60
CA ASP A 218 -3.43 -10.83 15.88
C ASP A 218 -3.43 -9.93 14.63
N LEU A 219 -2.55 -8.93 14.59
CA LEU A 219 -2.45 -7.91 13.55
C LEU A 219 -1.18 -8.08 12.70
N CYS A 220 -0.36 -9.10 13.00
CA CYS A 220 0.92 -9.30 12.34
C CYS A 220 0.70 -10.00 11.01
N LEU A 221 0.50 -9.19 9.97
CA LEU A 221 0.17 -9.65 8.64
C LEU A 221 1.43 -9.78 7.77
N PRO A 222 1.52 -10.78 6.88
CA PRO A 222 2.63 -10.87 5.93
C PRO A 222 2.63 -9.68 4.96
N VAL A 223 3.82 -9.29 4.50
CA VAL A 223 4.05 -8.10 3.66
C VAL A 223 4.33 -8.50 2.22
N LEU A 224 3.78 -7.76 1.26
CA LEU A 224 4.15 -7.79 -0.14
C LEU A 224 4.82 -6.45 -0.50
N ARG A 225 6.05 -6.51 -0.99
CA ARG A 225 6.82 -5.33 -1.43
C ARG A 225 6.71 -5.17 -2.94
N MET A 226 6.03 -4.12 -3.37
CA MET A 226 5.86 -3.83 -4.79
C MET A 226 6.01 -2.34 -5.04
N PRO A 227 6.35 -1.92 -6.27
CA PRO A 227 6.68 -2.75 -7.42
C PRO A 227 8.18 -3.08 -7.57
N LEU A 228 9.09 -2.35 -6.93
CA LEU A 228 10.51 -2.37 -7.30
C LEU A 228 11.21 -3.65 -6.88
N THR A 229 10.90 -4.16 -5.69
CA THR A 229 11.43 -5.45 -5.22
C THR A 229 11.04 -6.58 -6.18
N THR A 230 9.76 -6.67 -6.54
CA THR A 230 9.27 -7.65 -7.53
C THR A 230 9.93 -7.48 -8.90
N LEU A 231 10.00 -6.25 -9.43
CA LEU A 231 10.64 -5.97 -10.73
C LEU A 231 12.13 -6.35 -10.77
N LYS A 232 12.82 -6.29 -9.63
CA LYS A 232 14.22 -6.68 -9.52
C LYS A 232 14.41 -8.19 -9.50
N GLU A 233 13.44 -8.93 -8.96
CA GLU A 233 13.47 -10.39 -8.84
C GLU A 233 12.94 -11.10 -10.09
N GLU A 234 11.97 -10.49 -10.78
CA GLU A 234 11.43 -11.00 -12.03
C GLU A 234 12.43 -10.85 -13.19
N GLY A 235 12.48 -11.85 -14.08
CA GLY A 235 13.16 -11.73 -15.37
C GLY A 235 12.33 -10.91 -16.37
N ILE A 236 12.90 -10.59 -17.53
CA ILE A 236 12.23 -9.81 -18.59
C ILE A 236 10.90 -10.43 -19.06
N ASP A 237 10.70 -11.73 -18.86
CA ASP A 237 9.46 -12.43 -19.21
C ASP A 237 8.42 -12.39 -18.08
N GLY A 238 8.75 -11.79 -16.94
CA GLY A 238 7.89 -11.63 -15.77
C GLY A 238 6.66 -10.77 -16.01
N LEU A 239 5.72 -10.87 -15.07
CA LEU A 239 4.40 -10.26 -15.16
C LEU A 239 4.49 -8.73 -15.17
N LEU A 240 5.25 -8.13 -14.26
CA LEU A 240 5.33 -6.68 -14.19
C LEU A 240 6.06 -6.09 -15.39
N HIS A 241 7.12 -6.75 -15.88
CA HIS A 241 7.77 -6.35 -17.14
C HIS A 241 6.81 -6.46 -18.32
N TYR A 242 6.03 -7.54 -18.41
CA TYR A 242 5.00 -7.70 -19.44
C TYR A 242 3.97 -6.57 -19.42
N ILE A 243 3.40 -6.26 -18.24
CA ILE A 243 2.44 -5.17 -18.07
C ILE A 243 3.03 -3.84 -18.56
N ILE A 244 4.27 -3.53 -18.17
CA ILE A 244 4.93 -2.28 -18.58
C ILE A 244 5.13 -2.23 -20.10
N ARG A 245 5.59 -3.32 -20.72
CA ARG A 245 5.78 -3.38 -22.18
C ARG A 245 4.48 -3.16 -22.94
N GLU A 246 3.41 -3.87 -22.57
CA GLU A 246 2.11 -3.75 -23.24
C GLU A 246 1.50 -2.35 -23.04
N ALA A 247 1.65 -1.77 -21.85
CA ALA A 247 1.19 -0.41 -21.57
C ALA A 247 1.92 0.68 -22.37
N HIS A 248 3.10 0.37 -22.92
CA HIS A 248 3.92 1.30 -23.69
C HIS A 248 4.09 0.91 -25.17
N LYS A 249 3.34 -0.09 -25.66
CA LYS A 249 3.63 -0.68 -26.98
C LYS A 249 3.49 0.31 -28.14
N ASP A 250 2.53 1.22 -28.01
CA ASP A 250 2.16 2.23 -29.01
C ASP A 250 1.41 3.40 -28.36
N TYR A 251 1.12 4.44 -29.15
CA TYR A 251 0.39 5.63 -28.69
C TYR A 251 -0.98 5.25 -28.13
N GLU A 252 -1.71 4.36 -28.80
CA GLU A 252 -3.06 3.94 -28.38
C GLU A 252 -3.05 3.26 -27.01
N SER A 253 -2.04 2.44 -26.73
CA SER A 253 -1.91 1.76 -25.44
C SER A 253 -1.61 2.74 -24.31
N ILE A 254 -0.73 3.72 -24.55
CA ILE A 254 -0.46 4.79 -23.59
C ILE A 254 -1.71 5.65 -23.37
N GLU A 255 -2.44 5.99 -24.44
CA GLU A 255 -3.67 6.76 -24.38
C GLU A 255 -4.77 6.02 -23.61
N LYS A 256 -4.88 4.70 -23.76
CA LYS A 256 -5.80 3.86 -22.96
C LYS A 256 -5.50 3.94 -21.47
N VAL A 257 -4.23 3.87 -21.05
CA VAL A 257 -3.85 4.03 -19.64
C VAL A 257 -4.22 5.42 -19.13
N TYR A 258 -3.93 6.46 -19.92
CA TYR A 258 -4.29 7.84 -19.60
C TYR A 258 -5.80 8.00 -19.41
N ASN A 259 -6.61 7.41 -20.29
CA ASN A 259 -8.07 7.44 -20.19
C ASN A 259 -8.56 6.74 -18.92
N CYS A 260 -7.98 5.58 -18.55
CA CYS A 260 -8.28 4.91 -17.29
C CYS A 260 -7.95 5.82 -16.08
N MET A 261 -6.88 6.61 -16.17
CA MET A 261 -6.51 7.59 -15.16
C MET A 261 -7.35 8.88 -15.18
N GLY A 262 -8.24 9.05 -16.16
CA GLY A 262 -8.98 10.30 -16.39
C GLY A 262 -8.06 11.46 -16.81
N ARG A 263 -6.97 11.17 -17.51
CA ARG A 263 -5.99 12.15 -17.99
C ARG A 263 -5.98 12.22 -19.51
N SER A 264 -5.59 13.38 -20.04
CA SER A 264 -5.37 13.57 -21.47
C SER A 264 -3.89 13.46 -21.82
N LEU A 265 -3.58 12.79 -22.94
CA LEU A 265 -2.23 12.71 -23.49
C LEU A 265 -1.80 14.01 -24.19
N LYS A 266 -2.65 15.05 -24.25
CA LYS A 266 -2.36 16.35 -24.90
C LYS A 266 -1.05 16.99 -24.45
N ASN A 267 -0.78 16.99 -23.15
CA ASN A 267 0.43 17.61 -22.59
C ASN A 267 1.64 16.66 -22.59
N ARG A 268 1.41 15.35 -22.71
CA ARG A 268 2.47 14.31 -22.74
C ARG A 268 3.43 14.34 -21.55
N THR A 269 2.92 14.67 -20.35
CA THR A 269 3.73 14.88 -19.14
C THR A 269 3.58 13.80 -18.07
N THR A 270 2.52 12.99 -18.11
CA THR A 270 2.31 11.93 -17.11
C THR A 270 3.11 10.70 -17.49
N LEU A 271 4.19 10.44 -16.77
CA LEU A 271 4.99 9.26 -16.99
C LEU A 271 4.28 8.03 -16.41
N LEU A 272 3.99 7.02 -17.24
CA LEU A 272 3.38 5.77 -16.80
C LEU A 272 4.37 4.90 -16.00
N THR A 273 5.65 5.03 -16.31
CA THR A 273 6.77 4.61 -15.47
C THR A 273 7.73 5.79 -15.32
N VAL A 274 8.21 6.08 -14.11
CA VAL A 274 9.15 7.17 -13.84
C VAL A 274 10.58 6.61 -13.90
N PRO A 275 11.37 6.90 -14.95
CA PRO A 275 12.72 6.36 -15.07
C PRO A 275 13.63 6.88 -13.96
N HIS A 276 14.44 5.98 -13.40
CA HIS A 276 15.42 6.34 -12.39
C HIS A 276 16.68 6.91 -13.05
N SER A 277 17.28 7.89 -12.39
CA SER A 277 18.57 8.44 -12.83
C SER A 277 19.73 7.52 -12.48
N LYS A 278 20.88 7.71 -13.14
CA LYS A 278 22.14 7.04 -12.75
C LYS A 278 22.62 7.44 -11.34
N LYS A 279 22.12 8.57 -10.82
CA LYS A 279 22.39 9.06 -9.46
C LYS A 279 21.48 8.40 -8.41
N GLY A 280 20.55 7.53 -8.81
CA GLY A 280 19.62 6.82 -7.92
C GLY A 280 18.27 7.51 -7.69
N PHE A 281 18.09 8.74 -8.19
CA PHE A 281 16.81 9.45 -8.08
C PHE A 281 15.68 8.68 -8.77
N GLY A 282 14.57 8.49 -8.05
CA GLY A 282 13.35 7.82 -8.53
C GLY A 282 12.07 8.48 -8.01
N SER A 283 12.18 9.64 -7.36
CA SER A 283 11.07 10.41 -6.81
C SER A 283 10.05 10.78 -7.91
N LYS A 284 8.82 10.29 -7.76
CA LYS A 284 7.68 10.64 -8.61
C LYS A 284 7.32 12.12 -8.47
N ARG A 285 7.59 12.72 -7.31
CA ARG A 285 7.33 14.13 -7.03
C ARG A 285 8.38 15.08 -7.60
N ALA A 286 9.65 14.69 -7.61
CA ALA A 286 10.76 15.51 -8.14
C ALA A 286 10.92 15.36 -9.66
N ALA A 287 10.44 14.26 -10.25
CA ALA A 287 10.51 14.03 -11.69
C ALA A 287 9.57 14.96 -12.48
N ARG A 288 10.07 15.48 -13.60
CA ARG A 288 9.30 16.16 -14.65
C ARG A 288 9.56 15.45 -15.97
N GLY A 289 8.51 14.89 -16.54
CA GLY A 289 8.58 14.07 -17.74
C GLY A 289 8.02 14.77 -18.97
N LYS A 290 8.57 14.44 -20.14
CA LYS A 290 7.95 14.72 -21.44
C LYS A 290 8.10 13.53 -22.38
N ILE A 291 6.98 13.09 -22.93
CA ILE A 291 6.88 11.92 -23.81
C ILE A 291 6.88 12.39 -25.26
N TYR A 292 7.74 11.80 -26.08
CA TYR A 292 7.85 12.11 -27.50
C TYR A 292 7.52 10.87 -28.34
N PHE A 293 6.70 11.09 -29.36
CA PHE A 293 6.28 10.06 -30.32
C PHE A 293 6.84 10.35 -31.71
N ASP A 294 7.10 9.29 -32.45
CA ASP A 294 7.35 9.30 -33.89
C ASP A 294 6.25 8.48 -34.56
N GLY A 295 5.25 9.16 -35.13
CA GLY A 295 3.98 8.53 -35.51
C GLY A 295 3.31 7.85 -34.31
N ASN A 296 3.05 6.54 -34.43
CA ASN A 296 2.44 5.71 -33.38
C ASN A 296 3.47 5.17 -32.36
N LYS A 297 4.77 5.35 -32.63
CA LYS A 297 5.85 4.73 -31.84
C LYS A 297 6.32 5.69 -30.75
N LEU A 298 6.52 5.18 -29.53
CA LEU A 298 7.22 5.90 -28.48
C LEU A 298 8.68 6.11 -28.91
N LYS A 299 9.08 7.36 -29.14
CA LYS A 299 10.44 7.71 -29.57
C LYS A 299 11.38 7.79 -28.38
N ASN A 300 11.03 8.60 -27.38
CA ASN A 300 11.79 8.73 -26.15
C ASN A 300 10.98 9.44 -25.05
N ILE A 301 11.50 9.35 -23.83
CA ILE A 301 11.03 10.06 -22.66
C ILE A 301 12.17 10.94 -22.15
N GLN A 302 11.94 12.25 -22.07
CA GLN A 302 12.85 13.17 -21.41
C GLN A 302 12.43 13.31 -19.95
N VAL A 303 13.40 13.19 -19.04
CA VAL A 303 13.18 13.30 -17.60
C VAL A 303 14.12 14.37 -17.05
N THR A 304 13.56 15.27 -16.24
CA THR A 304 14.32 16.25 -15.45
C THR A 304 13.93 16.06 -13.99
N TYR A 305 14.89 15.72 -13.14
CA TYR A 305 14.72 15.71 -11.70
C TYR A 305 15.11 17.08 -11.15
N GLN A 306 14.22 17.68 -10.36
CA GLN A 306 14.44 18.97 -9.74
C GLN A 306 14.09 18.90 -8.26
N THR A 307 14.89 19.59 -7.46
CA THR A 307 14.64 19.72 -6.03
C THR A 307 13.24 20.28 -5.81
N THR A 308 12.40 19.51 -5.11
CA THR A 308 10.95 19.77 -5.03
C THR A 308 10.45 19.60 -3.60
N PRO A 309 9.61 20.52 -3.09
CA PRO A 309 8.91 20.31 -1.81
C PRO A 309 7.95 19.12 -1.90
N LEU A 310 8.00 18.28 -0.88
CA LEU A 310 7.09 17.16 -0.65
C LEU A 310 5.81 17.66 0.03
N TYR A 311 5.04 16.75 0.64
CA TYR A 311 3.80 17.10 1.32
C TYR A 311 4.08 17.40 2.80
N PRO A 312 3.40 18.38 3.40
CA PRO A 312 3.45 18.59 4.84
C PRO A 312 2.74 17.45 5.58
N ASN A 313 2.96 17.38 6.88
CA ASN A 313 2.20 16.56 7.81
C ASN A 313 0.93 17.30 8.24
N ASP A 314 -0.06 16.54 8.70
CA ASP A 314 -1.36 17.07 9.10
C ASP A 314 -1.32 18.00 10.33
N ILE A 315 -0.28 17.90 11.17
CA ILE A 315 -0.17 18.74 12.37
C ILE A 315 0.37 20.14 12.05
N ASP A 316 1.33 20.25 11.14
CA ASP A 316 1.93 21.53 10.75
C ASP A 316 2.07 21.63 9.22
N SER A 317 1.09 22.30 8.61
CA SER A 317 1.07 22.57 7.16
C SER A 317 2.26 23.36 6.62
N LYS A 318 3.08 23.97 7.49
CA LYS A 318 4.29 24.71 7.10
C LYS A 318 5.56 23.88 7.21
N ASP A 319 5.51 22.75 7.90
CA ASP A 319 6.62 21.83 8.01
C ASP A 319 6.61 20.92 6.79
N VAL A 320 7.50 21.18 5.83
CA VAL A 320 7.52 20.49 4.53
C VAL A 320 8.90 19.91 4.30
N SER A 321 8.92 18.64 3.94
CA SER A 321 10.13 17.94 3.55
C SER A 321 10.50 18.20 2.10
N ILE A 322 11.73 17.87 1.72
CA ILE A 322 12.24 18.19 0.39
C ILE A 322 12.89 16.96 -0.23
N ALA A 323 12.55 16.68 -1.48
CA ALA A 323 13.28 15.73 -2.30
C ALA A 323 14.37 16.51 -3.04
N VAL A 324 15.63 16.35 -2.61
CA VAL A 324 16.79 17.00 -3.24
C VAL A 324 17.23 16.17 -4.43
N ALA A 325 17.12 16.76 -5.62
CA ALA A 325 17.56 16.14 -6.85
C ALA A 325 17.94 17.19 -7.89
N ASP A 326 18.91 16.84 -8.74
CA ASP A 326 19.29 17.59 -9.92
C ASP A 326 19.89 16.63 -10.95
N ASP A 327 19.09 16.28 -11.96
CA ASP A 327 19.56 15.50 -13.09
C ASP A 327 18.66 15.69 -14.31
N GLN A 328 19.20 15.49 -15.50
CA GLN A 328 18.44 15.52 -16.73
C GLN A 328 18.97 14.49 -17.72
N PHE A 329 18.06 13.68 -18.25
CA PHE A 329 18.42 12.63 -19.20
C PHE A 329 17.25 12.28 -20.11
N VAL A 330 17.55 11.44 -21.11
CA VAL A 330 16.58 10.93 -22.08
C VAL A 330 16.66 9.40 -22.08
N VAL A 331 15.51 8.75 -22.08
CA VAL A 331 15.37 7.30 -22.22
C VAL A 331 14.77 7.00 -23.58
N ASP A 332 15.43 6.15 -24.35
CA ASP A 332 14.92 5.68 -25.64
C ASP A 332 13.61 4.89 -25.44
N GLY A 333 12.62 5.12 -26.31
CA GLY A 333 11.35 4.39 -26.26
C GLY A 333 11.51 2.88 -26.43
N GLU A 334 12.51 2.42 -27.19
CA GLU A 334 12.82 0.99 -27.35
C GLU A 334 13.18 0.31 -26.03
N LYS A 335 13.81 1.04 -25.10
CA LYS A 335 14.15 0.52 -23.77
C LYS A 335 12.93 0.33 -22.87
N ILE A 336 11.88 1.10 -23.10
CA ILE A 336 10.60 0.95 -22.39
C ILE A 336 9.74 -0.13 -23.06
N LEU A 337 9.80 -0.24 -24.39
CA LEU A 337 9.12 -1.28 -25.14
C LEU A 337 9.68 -2.69 -24.86
N ASN A 338 11.00 -2.79 -24.67
CA ASN A 338 11.72 -4.01 -24.31
C ASN A 338 12.17 -3.94 -22.84
N TYR A 339 11.25 -3.58 -21.96
CA TYR A 339 11.56 -3.24 -20.57
C TYR A 339 12.35 -4.33 -19.84
N ASP A 340 13.56 -3.98 -19.39
CA ASP A 340 14.34 -4.69 -18.36
C ASP A 340 14.65 -3.72 -17.23
N TYR A 341 14.15 -4.02 -16.03
CA TYR A 341 14.38 -3.21 -14.83
C TYR A 341 15.87 -3.01 -14.52
N ARG A 342 16.72 -3.99 -14.84
CA ARG A 342 18.16 -3.92 -14.58
C ARG A 342 18.87 -2.93 -15.50
N GLU A 343 18.35 -2.75 -16.72
CA GLU A 343 18.91 -1.82 -17.70
C GLU A 343 18.27 -0.44 -17.64
N THR A 344 16.96 -0.39 -17.36
CA THR A 344 16.15 0.84 -17.34
C THR A 344 15.25 0.83 -16.10
N PRO A 345 15.83 0.96 -14.89
CA PRO A 345 15.05 0.95 -13.66
C PRO A 345 14.05 2.11 -13.67
N SER A 346 12.79 1.82 -13.31
CA SER A 346 11.74 2.82 -13.29
C SER A 346 10.62 2.45 -12.32
N SER A 347 9.96 3.47 -11.75
CA SER A 347 8.82 3.30 -10.84
C SER A 347 7.49 3.36 -11.62
N PRO A 348 6.78 2.24 -11.84
CA PRO A 348 5.47 2.28 -12.48
C PRO A 348 4.43 3.05 -11.65
N GLN A 349 3.41 3.59 -12.31
CA GLN A 349 2.23 4.09 -11.62
C GLN A 349 1.47 2.95 -10.93
N PHE A 350 0.84 3.23 -9.79
CA PHE A 350 0.08 2.26 -8.99
C PHE A 350 -0.85 1.38 -9.82
N ILE A 351 -1.61 2.00 -10.73
CA ILE A 351 -2.57 1.29 -11.57
C ILE A 351 -1.96 0.22 -12.48
N LEU A 352 -0.66 0.32 -12.81
CA LEU A 352 -0.01 -0.68 -13.65
C LEU A 352 0.38 -1.89 -12.81
N TYR A 353 1.11 -1.68 -11.72
CA TYR A 353 1.54 -2.80 -10.89
C TYR A 353 0.41 -3.41 -10.07
N SER A 354 -0.71 -2.69 -9.88
CA SER A 354 -1.91 -3.26 -9.27
C SER A 354 -2.50 -4.42 -10.07
N LEU A 355 -2.32 -4.44 -11.39
CA LEU A 355 -2.69 -5.59 -12.23
C LEU A 355 -1.86 -6.84 -11.93
N GLY A 356 -0.68 -6.68 -11.33
CA GLY A 356 0.18 -7.78 -10.88
C GLY A 356 0.02 -8.12 -9.40
N SER A 357 -0.78 -7.36 -8.66
CA SER A 357 -1.10 -7.64 -7.24
C SER A 357 -1.95 -8.91 -7.15
N PRO A 358 -1.71 -9.79 -6.16
CA PRO A 358 -2.46 -11.05 -6.01
C PRO A 358 -3.86 -10.85 -5.41
N GLU A 359 -4.26 -9.61 -5.12
CA GLU A 359 -5.46 -9.31 -4.35
C GLU A 359 -6.77 -9.73 -5.02
N ASP A 360 -7.62 -10.44 -4.28
CA ASP A 360 -9.01 -10.72 -4.62
C ASP A 360 -9.96 -9.70 -4.01
N ALA A 361 -9.51 -9.04 -2.95
CA ALA A 361 -10.18 -7.93 -2.28
C ALA A 361 -9.17 -6.93 -1.74
N ALA A 362 -9.58 -5.67 -1.64
CA ALA A 362 -8.75 -4.57 -1.17
C ALA A 362 -9.51 -3.69 -0.18
N ILE A 363 -8.83 -3.27 0.88
CA ILE A 363 -9.31 -2.22 1.78
C ILE A 363 -8.55 -0.94 1.49
N TRP A 364 -9.32 0.09 1.13
CA TRP A 364 -8.85 1.45 1.04
C TRP A 364 -9.02 2.15 2.38
N HIS A 365 -8.07 3.01 2.68
CA HIS A 365 -8.08 3.82 3.87
C HIS A 365 -8.59 5.22 3.46
N GLY A 366 -9.75 5.61 3.99
CA GLY A 366 -10.25 6.99 3.90
C GLY A 366 -10.58 7.55 2.51
N ILE A 367 -11.05 6.76 1.54
CA ILE A 367 -11.56 7.30 0.27
C ILE A 367 -12.73 8.24 0.57
N GLY A 368 -12.50 9.55 0.40
CA GLY A 368 -13.48 10.60 0.71
C GLY A 368 -12.94 11.68 1.63
N GLU A 369 -11.99 11.35 2.52
CA GLU A 369 -11.32 12.33 3.39
C GLU A 369 -10.24 13.09 2.61
N SER A 370 -9.43 12.36 1.84
CA SER A 370 -8.25 12.91 1.14
C SER A 370 -8.43 13.06 -0.38
N GLY A 371 -9.66 13.00 -0.88
CA GLY A 371 -9.96 13.14 -2.33
C GLY A 371 -9.45 11.99 -3.21
N ALA A 372 -9.09 10.85 -2.62
CA ALA A 372 -8.50 9.68 -3.28
C ALA A 372 -9.48 8.86 -4.15
N SER A 373 -10.72 9.31 -4.36
CA SER A 373 -11.70 8.63 -5.23
C SER A 373 -11.21 8.47 -6.68
N GLN A 374 -10.33 9.37 -7.14
CA GLN A 374 -9.71 9.25 -8.47
C GLN A 374 -8.76 8.05 -8.56
N LEU A 375 -8.13 7.65 -7.45
CA LEU A 375 -7.24 6.48 -7.42
C LEU A 375 -8.06 5.20 -7.61
N VAL A 376 -9.12 5.03 -6.81
CA VAL A 376 -10.05 3.90 -6.95
C VAL A 376 -10.65 3.88 -8.35
N LYS A 377 -11.06 5.04 -8.90
CA LYS A 377 -11.58 5.10 -10.27
C LYS A 377 -10.59 4.60 -11.31
N SER A 378 -9.33 4.98 -11.15
CA SER A 378 -8.27 4.60 -12.08
C SER A 378 -7.93 3.11 -11.97
N TYR A 379 -7.90 2.59 -10.73
CA TYR A 379 -7.74 1.17 -10.43
C TYR A 379 -8.90 0.34 -11.02
N THR A 380 -10.15 0.69 -10.72
CA THR A 380 -11.32 -0.05 -11.24
C THR A 380 -11.35 -0.02 -12.77
N SER A 381 -11.11 1.14 -13.38
CA SER A 381 -11.17 1.28 -14.84
C SER A 381 -10.12 0.43 -15.57
N ILE A 382 -8.90 0.35 -15.05
CA ILE A 382 -7.86 -0.47 -15.70
C ILE A 382 -8.15 -1.98 -15.57
N HIS A 383 -8.65 -2.43 -14.41
CA HIS A 383 -9.06 -3.82 -14.23
C HIS A 383 -10.24 -4.19 -15.14
N VAL A 384 -11.23 -3.29 -15.31
CA VAL A 384 -12.34 -3.51 -16.25
C VAL A 384 -11.84 -3.56 -17.71
N ALA A 385 -10.92 -2.68 -18.10
CA ALA A 385 -10.36 -2.69 -19.45
C ALA A 385 -9.59 -4.01 -19.73
N CYS A 386 -8.86 -4.53 -18.75
CA CYS A 386 -8.20 -5.83 -18.85
C CYS A 386 -9.19 -6.99 -18.88
N GLN A 387 -10.27 -6.96 -18.08
CA GLN A 387 -11.33 -7.98 -18.08
C GLN A 387 -12.04 -8.13 -19.42
N LYS A 388 -12.18 -7.03 -20.18
CA LYS A 388 -12.76 -7.08 -21.53
C LYS A 388 -11.76 -7.54 -22.60
N ASN A 389 -10.53 -7.88 -22.20
CA ASN A 389 -9.40 -8.19 -23.09
C ASN A 389 -9.08 -7.04 -24.07
N ASP A 390 -9.42 -5.80 -23.70
CA ASP A 390 -9.32 -4.61 -24.57
C ASP A 390 -7.98 -3.87 -24.43
N PHE A 391 -7.16 -4.22 -23.42
CA PHE A 391 -5.94 -3.47 -23.08
C PHE A 391 -4.67 -4.33 -22.99
N ILE A 392 -4.47 -5.07 -21.89
CA ILE A 392 -3.32 -5.98 -21.72
C ILE A 392 -3.80 -7.42 -21.87
N PRO A 393 -3.57 -8.05 -23.05
CA PRO A 393 -4.09 -9.38 -23.30
C PRO A 393 -3.31 -10.45 -22.54
N ASN A 394 -3.87 -11.65 -22.43
CA ASN A 394 -3.17 -12.85 -21.97
C ASN A 394 -2.57 -12.77 -20.55
N LEU A 395 -3.10 -11.93 -19.65
CA LEU A 395 -2.66 -11.88 -18.24
C LEU A 395 -2.82 -13.23 -17.52
N GLU A 396 -3.77 -14.06 -17.98
CA GLU A 396 -4.00 -15.41 -17.45
C GLU A 396 -2.78 -16.33 -17.56
N LYS A 397 -1.87 -16.10 -18.54
CA LYS A 397 -0.63 -16.88 -18.70
C LYS A 397 0.36 -16.67 -17.53
N TYR A 398 0.15 -15.61 -16.75
CA TYR A 398 0.88 -15.24 -15.53
C TYR A 398 0.04 -15.47 -14.27
N GLY A 399 -0.99 -16.31 -14.36
CA GLY A 399 -1.87 -16.64 -13.23
C GLY A 399 -2.58 -15.42 -12.62
N VAL A 400 -2.83 -14.39 -13.42
CA VAL A 400 -3.66 -13.23 -13.03
C VAL A 400 -5.07 -13.43 -13.56
N LEU A 401 -6.05 -13.46 -12.66
CA LEU A 401 -7.45 -13.48 -13.06
C LEU A 401 -7.87 -12.08 -13.50
N GLN A 402 -8.43 -11.97 -14.70
CA GLN A 402 -8.96 -10.72 -15.21
C GLN A 402 -10.33 -10.40 -14.57
N LYS A 403 -10.33 -10.11 -13.27
CA LYS A 403 -11.48 -9.61 -12.52
C LYS A 403 -11.13 -8.28 -11.85
N VAL A 404 -12.17 -7.54 -11.46
CA VAL A 404 -12.01 -6.42 -10.54
C VAL A 404 -12.05 -6.99 -9.11
N PRO A 405 -10.98 -6.84 -8.31
CA PRO A 405 -11.00 -7.27 -6.91
C PRO A 405 -12.10 -6.55 -6.13
N LEU A 406 -12.70 -7.20 -5.12
CA LEU A 406 -13.68 -6.53 -4.26
C LEU A 406 -13.05 -5.31 -3.59
N GLN A 407 -13.76 -4.19 -3.54
CA GLN A 407 -13.22 -2.94 -3.03
C GLN A 407 -13.99 -2.55 -1.76
N PHE A 408 -13.29 -2.34 -0.67
CA PHE A 408 -13.85 -1.87 0.60
C PHE A 408 -13.17 -0.57 1.01
N ASN A 409 -13.86 0.27 1.78
CA ASN A 409 -13.33 1.54 2.24
C ASN A 409 -13.62 1.72 3.73
N LEU A 410 -12.64 2.21 4.50
CA LEU A 410 -12.92 2.78 5.82
C LEU A 410 -13.82 4.00 5.64
N ILE A 411 -14.95 4.03 6.36
CA ILE A 411 -15.87 5.16 6.30
C ILE A 411 -15.21 6.38 6.96
N PRO A 412 -15.02 7.52 6.25
CA PRO A 412 -14.28 8.68 6.77
C PRO A 412 -14.77 9.18 8.15
N GLU A 413 -16.08 9.27 8.37
CA GLU A 413 -16.66 9.76 9.64
C GLU A 413 -16.47 8.80 10.83
N LYS A 414 -15.83 7.65 10.58
CA LYS A 414 -15.53 6.60 11.54
C LYS A 414 -14.04 6.29 11.61
N MET A 415 -13.22 7.08 10.94
CA MET A 415 -11.78 6.92 11.02
C MET A 415 -11.25 7.30 12.40
N TRP A 416 -10.23 6.57 12.83
CA TRP A 416 -9.56 6.82 14.10
C TRP A 416 -8.70 8.06 13.98
N THR A 417 -9.03 9.06 14.79
CA THR A 417 -8.27 10.32 14.85
C THR A 417 -7.58 10.45 16.19
N HIS A 418 -6.44 11.15 16.19
CA HIS A 418 -5.72 11.42 17.43
C HIS A 418 -6.61 12.24 18.38
N PRO A 419 -6.88 11.79 19.62
CA PRO A 419 -7.86 12.45 20.50
C PRO A 419 -7.54 13.91 20.84
N VAL A 420 -6.27 14.33 20.71
CA VAL A 420 -5.82 15.70 20.98
C VAL A 420 -5.60 16.50 19.70
N HIS A 421 -5.23 15.84 18.58
CA HIS A 421 -4.77 16.53 17.37
C HIS A 421 -5.78 16.43 16.20
N GLY A 422 -6.74 15.52 16.27
CA GLY A 422 -7.84 15.43 15.31
C GLY A 422 -7.43 14.98 13.90
N THR A 423 -6.31 14.27 13.75
CA THR A 423 -5.77 13.79 12.47
C THR A 423 -5.58 12.26 12.49
N ILE A 424 -5.62 11.64 11.31
CA ILE A 424 -5.45 10.21 11.04
C ILE A 424 -3.99 9.83 10.73
N ASP A 425 -3.16 10.81 10.33
CA ASP A 425 -1.77 10.63 9.87
C ASP A 425 -0.75 10.58 11.01
N THR A 426 -1.20 10.68 12.26
CA THR A 426 -0.35 10.54 13.45
C THR A 426 -0.06 9.09 13.75
N SER A 427 1.08 8.81 14.36
CA SER A 427 1.34 7.47 14.86
C SER A 427 0.33 7.04 15.93
N ILE A 428 -0.14 5.79 15.85
CA ILE A 428 -0.92 5.17 16.90
C ILE A 428 -0.18 5.08 18.24
N GLY A 429 1.16 5.02 18.23
CA GLY A 429 1.97 4.99 19.46
C GLY A 429 1.88 6.29 20.28
N SER A 430 1.53 7.42 19.64
CA SER A 430 1.30 8.70 20.33
C SER A 430 -0.03 8.76 21.11
N VAL A 431 -0.96 7.85 20.83
CA VAL A 431 -2.26 7.82 21.51
C VAL A 431 -2.15 7.20 22.89
N LYS A 432 -2.35 8.01 23.94
CA LYS A 432 -2.27 7.57 25.35
C LYS A 432 -3.22 6.42 25.73
N ASN A 433 -4.38 6.34 25.08
CA ASN A 433 -5.36 5.27 25.32
C ASN A 433 -5.89 4.70 24.00
N PRO A 434 -5.14 3.80 23.33
CA PRO A 434 -5.55 3.24 22.05
C PRO A 434 -6.85 2.42 22.15
N ILE A 435 -7.15 1.81 23.30
CA ILE A 435 -8.42 1.08 23.51
C ILE A 435 -9.62 2.04 23.38
N GLY A 436 -9.44 3.31 23.75
CA GLY A 436 -10.45 4.35 23.58
C GLY A 436 -10.88 4.56 22.13
N LEU A 437 -10.04 4.21 21.15
CA LEU A 437 -10.34 4.35 19.72
C LEU A 437 -11.50 3.44 19.28
N ALA A 438 -11.77 2.33 19.97
CA ALA A 438 -12.92 1.47 19.69
C ALA A 438 -14.26 2.23 19.74
N ARG A 439 -14.33 3.36 20.45
CA ARG A 439 -15.55 4.19 20.56
C ARG A 439 -15.92 4.91 19.27
N PHE A 440 -14.97 5.12 18.35
CA PHE A 440 -15.26 5.66 17.03
C PHE A 440 -16.00 4.65 16.15
N GLY A 441 -15.97 3.36 16.54
CA GLY A 441 -16.51 2.25 15.80
C GLY A 441 -15.48 1.64 14.85
N MET A 442 -15.92 0.63 14.13
CA MET A 442 -15.15 0.00 13.06
C MET A 442 -16.11 -0.28 11.91
N ARG A 443 -16.09 0.61 10.92
CA ARG A 443 -17.06 0.59 9.83
C ARG A 443 -16.38 0.73 8.50
N ILE A 444 -16.73 -0.19 7.63
CA ILE A 444 -16.37 -0.20 6.23
C ILE A 444 -17.62 -0.22 5.36
N GLU A 445 -17.47 0.33 4.17
CA GLU A 445 -18.42 0.24 3.08
C GLU A 445 -17.83 -0.56 1.91
N PHE A 446 -18.70 -1.11 1.07
CA PHE A 446 -18.32 -1.75 -0.18
C PHE A 446 -18.41 -0.73 -1.31
N LEU A 447 -17.34 -0.58 -2.08
CA LEU A 447 -17.29 0.31 -3.23
C LEU A 447 -17.65 -0.49 -4.48
N SER A 448 -18.83 -0.23 -5.04
CA SER A 448 -19.28 -0.96 -6.24
C SER A 448 -18.41 -0.60 -7.45
N PRO A 449 -17.90 -1.59 -8.22
CA PRO A 449 -17.16 -1.30 -9.45
C PRO A 449 -17.94 -0.41 -10.44
N SER A 450 -19.27 -0.51 -10.47
CA SER A 450 -20.11 0.32 -11.37
C SER A 450 -20.06 1.81 -11.04
N GLU A 451 -19.82 2.18 -9.78
CA GLU A 451 -19.77 3.57 -9.32
C GLU A 451 -18.38 4.19 -9.54
N PHE A 452 -17.36 3.34 -9.62
CA PHE A 452 -15.95 3.74 -9.74
C PHE A 452 -15.35 3.42 -11.12
N MET A 453 -16.15 3.02 -12.10
CA MET A 453 -15.71 2.93 -13.49
C MET A 453 -15.78 4.31 -14.17
N ARG A 454 -14.83 4.61 -15.06
CA ARG A 454 -14.85 5.82 -15.91
C ARG A 454 -15.59 5.61 -17.22
#